data_AF-A0A923XFC5-F1
#
_entry.id   AF-A0A923XFC5-F1
#
_cell.length_a   1.000
_cell.length_b   1.000
_cell.length_c   1.000
_cell.angle_alpha   90.00
_cell.angle_beta   90.00
_cell.angle_gamma   90.00
#
_symmetry.space_group_name_H-M   'P 1'
#
loop_
_entity.id
_entity.type
_entity.pdbx_description
1 polymer ?
#
loop_
_entity_poly.entity_id
_entity_poly.type
_entity_poly.pdbx_seq_one_letter_code
_entity_poly.pdbx_strand_id
1 'polypeptide(L)'
;MKYTALFLILFSSLITYAQSKNQIDQQALQQTQELMKNPTERNKAISQDPNAQGTDKMVKDLMGANSEEMYKAAADFMPYVVEKGKGDPNKMNEFIQQALRDPAAFEKDLPSDLKEKISSLAKKAKPLPQAGDNKVKTP
;
A
#
# COMPACT_ATOMS: atom_id res chain seq x y z
N MET A 1 -1.78 11.70 8.08
CA MET A 1 -0.41 11.15 8.29
C MET A 1 -0.35 9.68 8.70
N LYS A 2 -1.28 9.09 9.47
CA LYS A 2 -1.19 7.66 9.83
C LYS A 2 -1.61 6.66 8.73
N TYR A 3 -2.42 7.12 7.76
CA TYR A 3 -2.94 6.27 6.67
C TYR A 3 -1.97 6.09 5.49
N THR A 4 -1.01 7.00 5.32
CA THR A 4 0.08 6.88 4.32
C THR A 4 1.01 5.72 4.67
N ALA A 5 1.25 5.48 5.96
CA ALA A 5 2.08 4.35 6.40
C ALA A 5 1.44 2.99 6.11
N LEU A 6 0.12 2.91 6.18
CA LEU A 6 -0.66 1.72 5.84
C LEU A 6 -0.62 1.39 4.35
N PHE A 7 -0.70 2.43 3.53
CA PHE A 7 -0.57 2.32 2.08
C PHE A 7 0.80 1.73 1.70
N LEU A 8 1.87 2.12 2.39
CA LEU A 8 3.23 1.67 2.14
C LEU A 8 3.51 0.22 2.59
N ILE A 9 2.85 -0.26 3.64
CA ILE A 9 2.94 -1.67 4.10
C ILE A 9 2.38 -2.64 3.04
N LEU A 10 1.34 -2.22 2.31
CA LEU A 10 0.74 -3.00 1.23
C LEU A 10 1.69 -3.26 0.05
N PHE A 11 2.67 -2.37 -0.15
CA PHE A 11 3.65 -2.49 -1.23
C PHE A 11 4.82 -3.42 -0.89
N SER A 12 5.25 -3.44 0.36
CA SER A 12 6.41 -4.25 0.79
C SER A 12 6.23 -5.75 0.54
N SER A 13 5.00 -6.28 0.60
CA SER A 13 4.71 -7.69 0.33
C SER A 13 4.77 -8.09 -1.15
N LEU A 14 4.71 -7.13 -2.08
CA LEU A 14 4.71 -7.41 -3.53
C LEU A 14 6.11 -7.50 -4.13
N ILE A 15 7.14 -6.98 -3.43
CA ILE A 15 8.51 -6.90 -3.95
C ILE A 15 9.23 -8.26 -3.91
N THR A 16 8.74 -9.23 -3.12
CA THR A 16 9.35 -10.57 -3.00
C THR A 16 9.35 -11.35 -4.32
N TYR A 17 8.45 -11.03 -5.27
CA TYR A 17 8.44 -11.65 -6.60
C TYR A 17 9.47 -11.05 -7.59
N ALA A 18 10.12 -9.94 -7.23
CA ALA A 18 11.04 -9.21 -8.11
C ALA A 18 12.53 -9.43 -7.79
N GLN A 19 12.89 -10.16 -6.73
CA GLN A 19 14.29 -10.32 -6.31
C GLN A 19 15.19 -11.07 -7.31
N SER A 20 14.64 -11.62 -8.40
CA SER A 20 15.41 -12.25 -9.49
C SER A 20 15.65 -11.34 -10.69
N LYS A 21 15.03 -10.15 -10.77
CA LYS A 21 15.20 -9.19 -11.86
C LYS A 21 15.81 -7.88 -11.34
N ASN A 22 16.89 -7.43 -11.98
CA ASN A 22 17.53 -6.15 -11.67
C ASN A 22 16.64 -4.92 -11.97
N GLN A 23 15.58 -5.09 -12.77
CA GLN A 23 14.60 -4.05 -13.08
C GLN A 23 13.18 -4.62 -13.20
N ILE A 24 12.21 -3.88 -12.68
CA ILE A 24 10.79 -4.06 -12.98
C ILE A 24 10.53 -3.59 -14.40
N ASP A 25 10.11 -4.50 -15.28
CA ASP A 25 9.64 -4.15 -16.62
C ASP A 25 8.16 -3.68 -16.61
N GLN A 26 7.75 -2.99 -17.68
CA GLN A 26 6.38 -2.44 -17.78
C GLN A 26 5.30 -3.53 -17.76
N GLN A 27 5.61 -4.74 -18.24
CA GLN A 27 4.65 -5.85 -18.27
C GLN A 27 4.38 -6.36 -16.85
N ALA A 28 5.42 -6.54 -16.03
CA ALA A 28 5.28 -6.94 -14.63
C ALA A 28 4.51 -5.89 -13.82
N LEU A 29 4.76 -4.60 -14.09
CA LEU A 29 3.98 -3.50 -13.51
C LEU A 29 2.49 -3.61 -13.88
N GLN A 30 2.17 -3.73 -15.17
CA GLN A 30 0.80 -3.85 -15.65
C GLN A 30 0.09 -5.07 -15.05
N GLN A 31 0.72 -6.24 -15.06
CA GLN A 31 0.17 -7.47 -14.48
C GLN A 31 -0.14 -7.30 -12.99
N THR A 32 0.73 -6.61 -12.25
CA THR A 32 0.49 -6.35 -10.83
C THR A 32 -0.68 -5.38 -10.64
N GLN A 33 -0.79 -4.34 -11.46
CA GLN A 33 -1.92 -3.41 -11.41
C GLN A 33 -3.25 -4.11 -11.73
N GLU A 34 -3.27 -4.98 -12.73
CA GLU A 34 -4.44 -5.79 -13.11
C GLU A 34 -4.84 -6.73 -11.97
N LEU A 35 -3.87 -7.47 -11.40
CA LEU A 35 -4.09 -8.36 -10.27
C LEU A 35 -4.69 -7.61 -9.08
N MET A 36 -4.18 -6.42 -8.74
CA MET A 36 -4.72 -5.62 -7.63
C MET A 36 -6.14 -5.11 -7.90
N LYS A 37 -6.46 -4.79 -9.15
CA LYS A 37 -7.78 -4.30 -9.59
C LYS A 37 -8.81 -5.42 -9.75
N ASN A 38 -8.38 -6.68 -9.84
CA ASN A 38 -9.22 -7.86 -9.94
C ASN A 38 -9.42 -8.53 -8.56
N PRO A 39 -10.58 -8.40 -7.90
CA PRO A 39 -10.78 -8.93 -6.56
C PRO A 39 -10.61 -10.46 -6.48
N THR A 40 -11.00 -11.20 -7.52
CA THR A 40 -10.90 -12.66 -7.54
C THR A 40 -9.45 -13.11 -7.55
N GLU A 41 -8.64 -12.54 -8.45
CA GLU A 41 -7.22 -12.86 -8.57
C GLU A 41 -6.43 -12.36 -7.37
N ARG A 42 -6.71 -11.13 -6.91
CA ARG A 42 -6.12 -10.56 -5.70
C ARG A 42 -6.37 -11.44 -4.49
N ASN A 43 -7.62 -11.86 -4.26
CA ASN A 43 -7.97 -12.70 -3.10
C ASN A 43 -7.30 -14.08 -3.17
N LYS A 44 -7.11 -14.62 -4.38
CA LYS A 44 -6.34 -15.86 -4.59
C LYS A 44 -4.86 -15.66 -4.26
N ALA A 45 -4.25 -14.56 -4.69
CA ALA A 45 -2.86 -14.26 -4.35
C ALA A 45 -2.70 -14.03 -2.84
N ILE A 46 -3.62 -13.28 -2.23
CA ILE A 46 -3.66 -13.05 -0.78
C ILE A 46 -3.75 -14.38 -0.02
N SER A 47 -4.60 -15.32 -0.42
CA SER A 47 -4.76 -16.57 0.31
C SER A 47 -3.50 -17.44 0.34
N GLN A 48 -2.56 -17.20 -0.58
CA GLN A 48 -1.29 -17.93 -0.69
C GLN A 48 -0.13 -17.27 0.06
N ASP A 49 -0.30 -16.05 0.59
CA ASP A 49 0.76 -15.30 1.26
C ASP A 49 0.28 -14.78 2.65
N PRO A 50 0.80 -15.32 3.77
CA PRO A 50 0.44 -14.87 5.12
C PRO A 50 0.64 -13.37 5.37
N ASN A 51 1.65 -12.75 4.75
CA ASN A 51 1.90 -11.31 4.89
C ASN A 51 0.83 -10.51 4.12
N ALA A 52 0.43 -11.00 2.95
CA ALA A 52 -0.67 -10.42 2.19
C ALA A 52 -2.01 -10.57 2.92
N GLN A 53 -2.25 -11.68 3.63
CA GLN A 53 -3.45 -11.86 4.47
C GLN A 53 -3.51 -10.85 5.61
N GLY A 54 -2.40 -10.63 6.31
CA GLY A 54 -2.31 -9.64 7.38
C GLY A 54 -2.61 -8.23 6.87
N THR A 55 -2.06 -7.89 5.71
CA THR A 55 -2.28 -6.59 5.06
C THR A 55 -3.73 -6.45 4.59
N ASP A 56 -4.31 -7.47 3.96
CA ASP A 56 -5.72 -7.46 3.52
C ASP A 56 -6.69 -7.28 4.70
N LYS A 57 -6.43 -7.98 5.81
CA LYS A 57 -7.19 -7.77 7.05
C LYS A 57 -7.09 -6.32 7.52
N MET A 58 -5.90 -5.75 7.51
CA MET A 58 -5.67 -4.36 7.91
C MET A 58 -6.46 -3.37 7.03
N VAL A 59 -6.44 -3.58 5.70
CA VAL A 59 -7.21 -2.77 4.74
C VAL A 59 -8.70 -2.89 5.02
N LYS A 60 -9.22 -4.11 5.21
CA LYS A 60 -10.64 -4.35 5.50
C LYS A 60 -11.09 -3.72 6.80
N ASP A 61 -10.29 -3.86 7.86
CA ASP A 61 -10.58 -3.27 9.16
C ASP A 61 -10.63 -1.74 9.07
N LEU A 62 -9.71 -1.14 8.31
CA LEU A 62 -9.59 0.30 8.14
C LEU A 62 -10.66 0.91 7.22
N MET A 63 -10.87 0.31 6.06
CA MET A 63 -11.66 0.90 4.98
C MET A 63 -13.06 0.32 4.89
N GLY A 64 -13.30 -0.89 5.43
CA GLY A 64 -14.59 -1.57 5.36
C GLY A 64 -15.07 -1.72 3.92
N ALA A 65 -16.25 -1.19 3.63
CA ALA A 65 -16.83 -1.19 2.28
C ALA A 65 -15.97 -0.46 1.23
N ASN A 66 -15.06 0.43 1.64
CA ASN A 66 -14.18 1.19 0.75
C ASN A 66 -12.85 0.46 0.43
N SER A 67 -12.69 -0.81 0.83
CA SER A 67 -11.45 -1.57 0.63
C SER A 67 -11.05 -1.69 -0.85
N GLU A 68 -12.03 -1.84 -1.75
CA GLU A 68 -11.75 -1.92 -3.19
C GLU A 68 -11.19 -0.61 -3.75
N GLU A 69 -11.64 0.54 -3.25
CA GLU A 69 -11.08 1.83 -3.67
C GLU A 69 -9.63 1.99 -3.22
N MET A 70 -9.29 1.46 -2.04
CA MET A 70 -7.93 1.44 -1.53
C MET A 70 -7.01 0.59 -2.41
N TYR A 71 -7.45 -0.60 -2.82
CA TYR A 71 -6.69 -1.45 -3.74
C TYR A 71 -6.49 -0.81 -5.11
N LYS A 72 -7.51 -0.13 -5.65
CA LYS A 72 -7.39 0.61 -6.90
C LYS A 72 -6.40 1.77 -6.79
N ALA A 73 -6.44 2.52 -5.70
CA ALA A 73 -5.49 3.61 -5.47
C ALA A 73 -4.05 3.10 -5.32
N ALA A 74 -3.86 1.96 -4.64
CA ALA A 74 -2.56 1.30 -4.56
C ALA A 74 -2.08 0.86 -5.95
N ALA A 75 -2.94 0.26 -6.77
CA ALA A 75 -2.59 -0.08 -8.15
C ALA A 75 -2.20 1.18 -8.98
N ASP A 76 -2.89 2.29 -8.80
CA ASP A 76 -2.59 3.54 -9.51
C ASP A 76 -1.31 4.24 -9.00
N PHE A 77 -0.87 3.93 -7.79
CA PHE A 77 0.37 4.47 -7.21
C PHE A 77 1.63 3.70 -7.64
N MET A 78 1.50 2.43 -8.01
CA MET A 78 2.62 1.58 -8.44
C MET A 78 3.54 2.22 -9.51
N PRO A 79 3.03 2.86 -10.58
CA PRO A 79 3.88 3.48 -11.59
C PRO A 79 4.78 4.58 -11.01
N TYR A 80 4.26 5.36 -10.07
CA TYR A 80 5.02 6.43 -9.42
C TYR A 80 6.14 5.87 -8.53
N VAL A 81 5.90 4.76 -7.83
CA VAL A 81 6.96 4.06 -7.07
C VAL A 81 8.05 3.54 -8.01
N VAL A 82 7.66 2.91 -9.11
CA VAL A 82 8.59 2.38 -10.13
C VAL A 82 9.41 3.52 -10.72
N GLU A 83 8.80 4.66 -11.03
CA GLU A 83 9.49 5.84 -11.54
C GLU A 83 10.53 6.38 -10.54
N LYS A 84 10.14 6.56 -9.27
CA LYS A 84 11.04 7.04 -8.22
C LYS A 84 12.19 6.07 -7.93
N GLY A 85 11.91 4.77 -7.98
CA GLY A 85 12.92 3.72 -7.89
C GLY A 85 13.72 3.50 -9.17
N LYS A 86 13.38 4.16 -10.29
CA LYS A 86 13.95 3.91 -11.63
C LYS A 86 13.90 2.43 -12.03
N GLY A 87 12.83 1.74 -11.65
CA GLY A 87 12.63 0.31 -11.86
C GLY A 87 13.46 -0.61 -10.96
N ASP A 88 14.34 -0.09 -10.11
CA ASP A 88 15.18 -0.88 -9.19
C ASP A 88 14.38 -1.24 -7.92
N PRO A 89 14.12 -2.52 -7.64
CA PRO A 89 13.35 -2.95 -6.47
C PRO A 89 13.93 -2.46 -5.13
N ASN A 90 15.26 -2.34 -5.01
CA ASN A 90 15.89 -1.86 -3.79
C ASN A 90 15.59 -0.37 -3.59
N LYS A 91 15.70 0.43 -4.66
CA LYS A 91 15.39 1.87 -4.60
C LYS A 91 13.91 2.13 -4.42
N MET A 92 13.05 1.28 -4.99
CA MET A 92 11.61 1.31 -4.71
C MET A 92 11.33 1.09 -3.23
N ASN A 93 11.97 0.09 -2.61
CA ASN A 93 11.84 -0.16 -1.18
C ASN A 93 12.42 1.00 -0.34
N GLU A 94 13.59 1.53 -0.69
CA GLU A 94 14.17 2.70 -0.02
C GLU A 94 13.25 3.92 -0.07
N PHE A 95 12.64 4.19 -1.23
CA PHE A 95 11.65 5.24 -1.41
C PHE A 95 10.44 5.04 -0.49
N ILE A 96 9.91 3.82 -0.43
CA ILE A 96 8.80 3.45 0.46
C ILE A 96 9.20 3.64 1.93
N GLN A 97 10.39 3.19 2.33
CA GLN A 97 10.89 3.34 3.71
C GLN A 97 11.10 4.81 4.08
N GLN A 98 11.56 5.65 3.14
CA GLN A 98 11.68 7.08 3.36
C GLN A 98 10.30 7.73 3.54
N ALA A 99 9.32 7.34 2.72
CA ALA A 99 7.94 7.80 2.84
C ALA A 99 7.29 7.39 4.18
N LEU A 100 7.67 6.24 4.74
CA LEU A 100 7.26 5.79 6.07
C LEU A 100 7.87 6.65 7.18
N ARG A 101 9.13 7.07 7.03
CA ARG A 101 9.85 7.89 8.02
C ARG A 101 9.41 9.34 8.03
N ASP A 102 9.16 9.92 6.86
CA ASP A 102 8.68 11.30 6.72
C ASP A 102 7.46 11.37 5.78
N PRO A 103 6.26 11.07 6.31
CA PRO A 103 5.03 11.15 5.54
C PRO A 103 4.72 12.55 5.01
N ALA A 104 5.17 13.60 5.70
CA ALA A 104 4.89 14.99 5.32
C ALA A 104 5.76 15.44 4.14
N ALA A 105 7.03 15.03 4.10
CA ALA A 105 7.88 15.23 2.93
C ALA A 105 7.36 14.43 1.73
N PHE A 106 6.94 13.18 1.95
CA PHE A 106 6.36 12.36 0.89
C PHE A 106 5.09 12.98 0.29
N GLU A 107 4.17 13.49 1.12
CA GLU A 107 2.93 14.12 0.64
C GLU A 107 3.18 15.39 -0.20
N LYS A 108 4.33 16.05 -0.04
CA LYS A 108 4.74 17.19 -0.88
C LYS A 108 5.25 16.77 -2.25
N ASP A 109 5.84 15.57 -2.36
CA ASP A 109 6.41 15.03 -3.60
C ASP A 109 5.38 14.26 -4.45
N LEU A 110 4.20 13.98 -3.88
CA LEU A 110 3.11 13.32 -4.58
C LEU A 110 2.56 14.16 -5.75
N PRO A 111 2.30 13.54 -6.91
CA PRO A 111 1.47 14.11 -7.96
C PRO A 111 0.10 14.54 -7.42
N SER A 112 -0.46 15.62 -7.98
CA SER A 112 -1.69 16.23 -7.46
C SER A 112 -2.88 15.26 -7.47
N ASP A 113 -3.00 14.44 -8.51
CA ASP A 113 -4.04 13.42 -8.67
C ASP A 113 -3.92 12.31 -7.62
N LEU A 114 -2.70 11.82 -7.35
CA LEU A 114 -2.44 10.84 -6.31
C LEU A 114 -2.69 11.43 -4.92
N LYS A 115 -2.30 12.69 -4.70
CA LYS A 115 -2.56 13.40 -3.44
C LYS A 115 -4.05 13.55 -3.17
N GLU A 116 -4.85 13.89 -4.18
CA GLU A 116 -6.31 13.96 -4.08
C GLU A 116 -6.94 12.60 -3.77
N LYS A 117 -6.50 11.53 -4.46
CA LYS A 117 -6.97 10.16 -4.21
C LYS A 117 -6.68 9.72 -2.78
N ILE A 118 -5.44 9.89 -2.32
CA ILE A 118 -5.03 9.53 -0.95
C ILE A 118 -5.80 10.35 0.08
N SER A 119 -5.97 11.66 -0.15
CA SER A 119 -6.74 12.53 0.74
C SER A 119 -8.21 12.14 0.82
N SER A 120 -8.81 11.75 -0.31
CA SER A 120 -10.19 11.26 -0.37
C SER A 120 -10.36 9.95 0.41
N LEU A 121 -9.45 9.00 0.23
CA LEU A 121 -9.45 7.73 0.96
C LEU A 121 -9.23 7.93 2.46
N ALA A 122 -8.31 8.82 2.85
CA ALA A 122 -8.05 9.13 4.25
C ALA A 122 -9.29 9.68 4.98
N LYS A 123 -10.17 10.40 4.30
CA LYS A 123 -11.46 10.88 4.85
C LYS A 123 -12.47 9.75 5.04
N LYS A 124 -12.37 8.67 4.25
CA LYS A 124 -13.23 7.48 4.31
C LYS A 124 -12.72 6.41 5.28
N ALA A 125 -11.44 6.49 5.66
CA ALA A 125 -10.82 5.57 6.59
C ALA A 125 -11.42 5.71 7.99
N LYS A 126 -11.69 4.59 8.65
CA LYS A 126 -12.04 4.58 10.07
C LYS A 126 -10.84 5.07 10.89
N PRO A 127 -11.07 5.68 12.06
CA PRO A 127 -9.99 5.96 13.00
C PRO A 127 -9.23 4.67 13.29
N LEU A 128 -7.91 4.70 13.18
CA LEU A 128 -7.10 3.58 13.67
C LEU A 128 -7.42 3.37 15.14
N PRO A 129 -7.60 2.12 15.61
CA PRO A 129 -7.67 1.87 17.04
C PRO A 129 -6.44 2.51 17.69
N GLN A 130 -6.67 3.36 18.69
CA GLN A 130 -5.58 4.03 19.36
C GLN A 130 -4.73 2.95 20.03
N ALA A 131 -3.41 2.98 19.82
CA ALA A 131 -2.47 2.26 20.66
C ALA A 131 -2.53 2.90 22.06
N GLY A 132 -3.52 2.50 22.86
CA GLY A 132 -3.84 3.14 24.13
C GLY A 132 -5.11 2.64 24.84
N ASP A 133 -6.05 1.97 24.15
CA ASP A 133 -7.29 1.49 24.78
C ASP A 133 -7.18 0.11 25.46
N ASN A 134 -5.97 -0.35 25.79
CA ASN A 134 -5.78 -1.31 26.87
C ASN A 134 -5.65 -0.55 28.19
N LYS A 135 -6.74 0.09 28.63
CA LYS A 135 -6.93 0.30 30.07
C LYS A 135 -7.12 -1.09 30.66
N VAL A 136 -6.04 -1.63 31.20
CA VAL A 136 -6.07 -2.80 32.08
C VAL A 136 -7.12 -2.52 33.15
N LYS A 137 -8.29 -3.14 33.01
CA LYS A 137 -9.25 -3.26 34.10
C LYS A 137 -8.71 -4.39 34.98
N THR A 138 -7.81 -4.06 35.90
CA THR A 138 -7.52 -4.95 37.01
C THR A 138 -8.79 -5.09 37.87
N PRO A 139 -9.13 -6.31 38.32
CA PRO A 139 -10.24 -6.54 39.23
C PRO A 139 -10.05 -5.83 40.58
#